data_AF-A0A7G8H3N0-F1
#
_entry.id   AF-A0A7G8H3N0-F1
#
_cell.length_a   1.000
_cell.length_b   1.000
_cell.length_c   1.000
_cell.angle_alpha   90.00
_cell.angle_beta   90.00
_cell.angle_gamma   90.00
#
_symmetry.space_group_name_H-M   'P 1'
#
loop_
_entity.id
_entity.type
_entity.pdbx_description
1 polymer ?
#
loop_
_entity_poly.entity_id
_entity_poly.type
_entity_poly.pdbx_seq_one_letter_code
_entity_poly.pdbx_strand_id
1 'polypeptide(L)' 'MALEAPPAEGRQCISCGDIKTLNFFGLDQQECRNCESRRRQQVMKQNANDAVEEP' A
#
# COMPACT_ATOMS: atom_id res chain seq x y z
N MET A 1 15.23 14.68 -29.80
CA MET A 1 14.70 13.46 -29.16
C MET A 1 13.67 13.90 -28.13
N ALA A 2 12.40 13.58 -28.34
CA ALA A 2 11.41 13.71 -27.28
C ALA A 2 11.72 12.62 -26.26
N LEU A 3 12.15 13.02 -25.07
CA LEU A 3 12.25 12.13 -23.92
C LEU A 3 10.80 11.90 -23.46
N GLU A 4 10.05 11.14 -24.24
CA GLU A 4 8.73 10.67 -23.85
C GLU A 4 8.97 9.77 -22.66
N ALA A 5 8.83 10.32 -21.44
CA ALA A 5 8.86 9.54 -20.22
C ALA A 5 7.90 8.36 -20.44
N PRO A 6 8.34 7.11 -20.21
CA PRO A 6 7.50 5.95 -20.45
C PRO A 6 6.17 6.19 -19.74
N PRO A 7 5.03 5.85 -20.37
CA PRO A 7 3.71 6.11 -19.80
C PRO A 7 3.75 5.57 -18.38
N ALA A 8 3.54 6.44 -17.39
CA ALA A 8 3.70 6.08 -15.99
C ALA A 8 2.79 4.88 -15.73
N GLU A 9 3.38 3.68 -15.66
CA GLU A 9 2.63 2.44 -15.60
C GLU A 9 1.69 2.57 -14.39
N GLY A 10 0.41 2.60 -14.70
CA GLY A 10 -0.66 2.66 -13.72
C GLY A 10 -1.01 1.24 -13.33
N ARG A 11 -1.04 0.95 -12.04
CA ARG A 11 -1.54 -0.34 -11.52
C ARG A 11 -2.86 -0.09 -10.79
N GLN A 12 -3.81 -1.02 -10.94
CA GLN A 12 -5.06 -0.97 -10.19
C GLN A 12 -4.83 -1.50 -8.79
N CYS A 13 -5.23 -0.74 -7.78
CA CYS A 13 -5.16 -1.18 -6.40
C CYS A 13 -6.21 -2.26 -6.15
N ILE A 14 -5.80 -3.43 -5.63
CA ILE A 14 -6.73 -4.53 -5.33
C ILE A 14 -7.69 -4.20 -4.18
N SER A 15 -7.34 -3.21 -3.35
CA SER A 15 -8.03 -2.88 -2.09
C SER A 15 -9.05 -1.77 -2.25
N CYS A 16 -8.76 -0.74 -3.05
CA CYS A 16 -9.69 0.35 -3.35
C CYS A 16 -10.19 0.38 -4.80
N GLY A 17 -9.68 -0.47 -5.69
CA GLY A 17 -10.07 -0.52 -7.11
C GLY A 17 -9.54 0.65 -7.96
N ASP A 18 -8.82 1.58 -7.37
CA ASP A 18 -8.37 2.82 -8.02
C ASP A 18 -7.07 2.59 -8.81
N ILE A 19 -6.99 3.13 -10.03
CA ILE A 19 -5.77 3.07 -10.84
C ILE A 19 -4.85 4.20 -10.41
N LYS A 20 -3.68 3.86 -9.86
CA LYS A 20 -2.64 4.83 -9.46
C LYS A 20 -1.34 4.52 -10.20
N THR A 21 -0.47 5.51 -10.34
CA THR A 21 0.88 5.26 -10.88
C THR A 21 1.70 4.43 -9.90
N LEU A 22 2.67 3.66 -10.41
CA LEU A 22 3.56 2.83 -9.57
C LEU A 22 4.25 3.60 -8.43
N ASN A 23 4.42 4.92 -8.53
CA ASN A 23 4.92 5.78 -7.44
C ASN A 23 4.03 5.77 -6.19
N PHE A 24 2.74 5.44 -6.33
CA PHE A 24 1.79 5.29 -5.22
C PHE A 24 1.67 3.85 -4.73
N PHE A 25 2.34 2.90 -5.37
CA PHE A 25 2.44 1.51 -4.92
C PHE A 25 3.79 1.30 -4.23
N GLY A 26 3.85 0.34 -3.31
CA GLY A 26 5.14 -0.17 -2.83
C GLY A 26 5.77 -1.08 -3.90
N LEU A 27 7.10 -1.19 -3.92
CA LEU A 27 7.83 -2.05 -4.87
C LEU A 27 7.30 -3.49 -4.94
N ASP A 28 6.81 -4.01 -3.81
CA ASP A 28 6.29 -5.39 -3.66
C ASP A 28 4.76 -5.45 -3.47
N GLN A 29 4.06 -4.29 -3.44
CA GLN A 29 2.68 -4.23 -2.97
C GLN A 29 1.68 -4.08 -4.12
N GLN A 30 0.66 -4.94 -4.14
CA GLN A 30 -0.51 -4.85 -5.04
C GLN A 30 -1.57 -3.83 -4.55
N GLU A 31 -1.35 -3.27 -3.36
CA GLU A 31 -2.17 -2.22 -2.76
C GLU A 31 -1.44 -0.88 -2.82
N CYS A 32 -2.21 0.20 -3.01
CA CYS A 32 -1.66 1.55 -2.92
C CYS A 32 -1.17 1.84 -1.49
N ARG A 33 -0.21 2.77 -1.35
CA ARG A 33 0.38 3.16 -0.06
C ARG A 33 -0.66 3.57 0.98
N ASN A 34 -1.81 4.10 0.57
CA ASN A 34 -2.88 4.49 1.50
C ASN A 34 -3.55 3.25 2.13
N CYS A 35 -4.01 2.31 1.30
CA CYS A 35 -4.58 1.04 1.76
C CYS A 35 -3.56 0.25 2.59
N GLU A 36 -2.32 0.20 2.12
CA GLU A 36 -1.20 -0.45 2.80
C GLU A 36 -0.94 0.17 4.19
N SER A 37 -0.89 1.51 4.27
CA SER A 37 -0.73 2.23 5.55
C SER A 37 -1.89 1.98 6.51
N ARG A 38 -3.13 1.90 6.01
CA ARG A 38 -4.30 1.53 6.84
C ARG A 38 -4.18 0.10 7.35
N ARG A 39 -3.81 -0.85 6.49
CA ARG A 39 -3.59 -2.27 6.85
C ARG A 39 -2.51 -2.40 7.92
N ARG A 40 -1.34 -1.76 7.71
CA ARG A 40 -0.25 -1.77 8.70
C ARG A 40 -0.66 -1.18 10.04
N GLN A 41 -1.40 -0.08 10.05
CA GLN A 41 -1.90 0.51 11.30
C GLN A 41 -2.86 -0.42 12.05
N GLN A 42 -3.69 -1.19 11.33
CA GLN A 42 -4.55 -2.19 11.98
C GLN A 42 -3.75 -3.35 12.57
N VAL A 43 -2.77 -3.87 11.83
CA VAL A 43 -1.88 -4.94 12.32
C VAL A 43 -1.09 -4.49 13.56
N MET A 44 -0.54 -3.27 13.54
CA MET A 44 0.17 -2.71 14.69
C MET A 44 -0.72 -2.54 15.91
N LYS A 45 -1.98 -2.12 15.73
CA LYS A 45 -2.96 -2.02 16.81
C LYS A 45 -3.34 -3.38 17.40
N GLN A 46 -3.45 -4.42 16.59
CA GLN A 46 -3.71 -5.79 17.08
C GLN A 46 -2.53 -6.36 17.86
N ASN A 47 -1.29 -6.13 17.42
CA ASN A 47 -0.11 -6.60 18.14
C ASN A 47 0.07 -5.92 19.51
N ALA A 48 -0.38 -4.67 19.67
CA ALA A 48 -0.36 -3.99 20.96
C ALA A 48 -1.34 -4.60 21.99
N ASN A 49 -2.36 -5.33 21.54
CA ASN A 49 -3.34 -5.97 22.42
C ASN A 49 -2.99 -7.42 22.77
N ASP A 50 -2.12 -8.07 21.99
CA ASP A 50 -1.61 -9.42 22.26
C ASP A 50 -0.47 -9.42 23.29
N ALA A 51 0.24 -8.29 23.42
CA ALA A 51 1.34 -8.12 24.38
C ALA A 51 0.90 -7.78 25.81
N VAL A 52 -0.41 -7.80 26.13
CA VAL A 52 -0.95 -7.36 27.44
C VAL A 52 -1.81 -8.42 28.17
N GLU A 53 -1.80 -9.67 27.73
CA GLU A 53 -2.47 -10.77 28.45
C GLU A 53 -1.46 -11.80 29.01
N GLU A 54 -0.67 -11.36 30.01
CA GLU A 54 -0.18 -12.21 31.10
C GLU A 54 -0.59 -11.49 32.39
N PRO A 55 -1.55 -12.01 33.18
CA PRO A 55 -1.29 -13.10 34.14
C PRO A 55 -2.39 -14.17 34.32
#